data_AF-A0A6B3G6N8-F1
#
_entry.id   AF-A0A6B3G6N8-F1
#
_cell.length_a   1.000
_cell.length_b   1.000
_cell.length_c   1.000
_cell.angle_alpha   90.00
_cell.angle_beta   90.00
_cell.angle_gamma   90.00
#
_symmetry.space_group_name_H-M   'P 1'
#
loop_
_entity.id
_entity.type
_entity.pdbx_description
1 polymer ?
#
loop_
_entity_poly.entity_id
_entity_poly.type
_entity_poly.pdbx_seq_one_letter_code
_entity_poly.pdbx_strand_id
1 'polypeptide(L)'
;MVVLVGLNTDRTAGQRSDLSRIKAWWRTLGGDGFIVLPPPTRGRYTQSDGHEDAAEMFATQGIATGTSFAYWHWQSHDAFDRSGDLQGVLYLHWGGDHATVATGLGEGPPGYRIVNNGPQGAFQLDKVTATDADGLPDPEDTAGVRQFLSRIDEPRRRTARSTEYDPLAPAEERWLHDRLSGPVDLDAAVRFTAPLEHRQALTPDETARLLSAWRETYAGRLTAWPGWRSVLPALLRQEHPAAWEVAAELGADAAYALAAHPSPRSLEQLRAWALTGDEGAVRGWFRAH
;
A
#
# COMPACT_ATOMS: atom_id res chain seq x y z
N MET A 1 -22.54 5.25 -28.88
CA MET A 1 -21.78 4.00 -29.10
C MET A 1 -20.97 3.77 -27.83
N VAL A 2 -21.46 2.91 -26.96
CA VAL A 2 -20.90 2.67 -25.62
C VAL A 2 -19.82 1.60 -25.77
N VAL A 3 -18.56 1.98 -25.56
CA VAL A 3 -17.45 1.02 -25.47
C VAL A 3 -17.36 0.60 -24.01
N LEU A 4 -17.89 -0.58 -23.70
CA LEU A 4 -17.53 -1.29 -22.48
C LEU A 4 -16.05 -1.64 -22.57
N VAL A 5 -15.22 -0.96 -21.78
CA VAL A 5 -13.84 -1.39 -21.52
C VAL A 5 -13.95 -2.66 -20.67
N GLY A 6 -13.74 -3.79 -21.32
CA GLY A 6 -13.76 -5.10 -20.69
C GLY A 6 -12.67 -5.21 -19.65
N LEU A 7 -13.06 -5.64 -18.45
CA LEU A 7 -12.19 -6.32 -17.51
C LEU A 7 -11.52 -7.47 -18.26
N ASN A 8 -10.23 -7.35 -18.54
CA ASN A 8 -9.47 -8.40 -19.21
C ASN A 8 -9.16 -9.49 -18.18
N THR A 9 -10.18 -10.29 -17.83
CA THR A 9 -10.07 -11.48 -16.98
C THR A 9 -9.84 -12.76 -17.81
N ASP A 10 -9.29 -12.64 -19.02
CA ASP A 10 -8.98 -13.82 -19.85
C ASP A 10 -7.66 -14.45 -19.41
N ARG A 11 -7.73 -15.14 -18.26
CA ARG A 11 -6.80 -16.24 -17.97
C ARG A 11 -7.05 -17.32 -19.01
N THR A 12 -6.07 -17.59 -19.86
CA THR A 12 -6.10 -18.76 -20.75
C THR A 12 -6.31 -20.01 -19.90
N ALA A 13 -7.31 -20.82 -20.25
CA ALA A 13 -7.63 -22.06 -19.56
C ALA A 13 -6.36 -22.93 -19.45
N GLY A 14 -5.78 -23.03 -18.23
CA GLY A 14 -4.56 -23.81 -17.97
C GLY A 14 -3.46 -23.07 -17.20
N GLN A 15 -3.47 -21.74 -17.10
CA GLN A 15 -2.50 -21.03 -16.25
C GLN A 15 -2.81 -21.24 -14.76
N ARG A 16 -1.89 -21.86 -14.02
CA ARG A 16 -1.98 -21.97 -12.54
C ARG A 16 -1.89 -20.58 -11.92
N SER A 17 -2.77 -20.28 -10.96
CA SER A 17 -2.75 -19.05 -10.15
C SER A 17 -1.45 -18.90 -9.36
N ASP A 18 -1.12 -17.68 -8.95
CA ASP A 18 0.09 -17.41 -8.14
C ASP A 18 0.10 -18.25 -6.86
N LEU A 19 -1.04 -18.31 -6.16
CA LEU A 19 -1.20 -19.12 -4.97
C LEU A 19 -0.90 -20.60 -5.23
N SER A 20 -1.32 -21.13 -6.38
CA SER A 20 -1.07 -22.52 -6.74
C SER A 20 0.41 -22.78 -7.02
N ARG A 21 1.12 -21.83 -7.65
CA ARG A 21 2.56 -21.90 -7.90
C ARG A 21 3.36 -21.82 -6.60
N ILE A 22 3.03 -20.85 -5.75
CA ILE A 22 3.65 -20.66 -4.44
C ILE A 22 3.41 -21.88 -3.54
N LYS A 23 2.18 -22.42 -3.48
CA LYS A 23 1.93 -23.67 -2.74
C LYS A 23 2.68 -24.87 -3.31
N ALA A 24 2.87 -24.95 -4.63
CA ALA A 24 3.63 -26.04 -5.24
C ALA A 24 5.11 -25.97 -4.84
N TRP A 25 5.71 -24.79 -4.93
CA TRP A 25 7.07 -24.53 -4.44
C TRP A 25 7.20 -24.75 -2.93
N TRP A 26 6.24 -24.27 -2.14
CA TRP A 26 6.27 -24.45 -0.69
C TRP A 26 6.36 -25.93 -0.27
N ARG A 27 5.68 -26.83 -0.99
CA ARG A 27 5.75 -28.27 -0.75
C ARG A 27 7.08 -28.91 -1.10
N THR A 28 7.94 -28.24 -1.88
CA THR A 28 9.30 -28.72 -2.17
C THR A 28 10.30 -28.29 -1.12
N LEU A 29 9.91 -27.42 -0.18
CA LEU A 29 10.76 -26.97 0.91
C LEU A 29 10.77 -27.99 2.05
N GLY A 30 11.87 -28.00 2.80
CA GLY A 30 12.09 -28.91 3.93
C GLY A 30 13.38 -29.72 3.78
N GLY A 31 14.01 -30.05 4.90
CA GLY A 31 15.28 -30.78 4.93
C GLY A 31 15.88 -30.84 6.33
N ASP A 32 17.16 -31.20 6.42
CA ASP A 32 17.85 -31.35 7.70
C ASP A 32 17.87 -30.03 8.48
N GLY A 33 17.15 -29.99 9.61
CA GLY A 33 17.09 -28.83 10.52
C GLY A 33 16.17 -27.69 10.10
N PHE A 34 15.48 -27.80 8.96
CA PHE A 34 14.52 -26.80 8.48
C PHE A 34 13.23 -27.46 7.98
N ILE A 35 12.09 -26.96 8.45
CA ILE A 35 10.79 -27.41 7.95
C ILE A 35 9.87 -26.24 7.59
N VAL A 36 8.85 -26.51 6.80
CA VAL A 36 7.79 -25.54 6.53
C VAL A 36 6.46 -26.06 7.04
N LEU A 37 5.70 -25.18 7.70
CA LEU A 37 4.34 -25.52 8.08
C LEU A 37 3.45 -25.57 6.83
N PRO A 38 2.43 -26.43 6.80
CA PRO A 38 1.47 -26.44 5.70
C PRO A 38 0.85 -25.04 5.52
N PRO A 39 0.42 -24.67 4.31
CA PRO A 39 -0.32 -23.44 4.08
C PRO A 39 -1.46 -23.26 5.11
N PRO A 40 -1.72 -22.03 5.58
CA PRO A 40 -2.65 -21.79 6.68
C PRO A 40 -4.04 -22.30 6.35
N THR A 41 -4.66 -22.91 7.35
CA THR A 41 -6.11 -23.07 7.41
C THR A 41 -6.72 -21.82 8.04
N ARG A 42 -8.05 -21.69 8.07
CA ARG A 42 -8.71 -20.58 8.77
C ARG A 42 -8.41 -20.52 10.28
N GLY A 43 -7.81 -21.56 10.86
CA GLY A 43 -7.41 -21.61 12.27
C GLY A 43 -6.07 -20.93 12.59
N ARG A 44 -5.18 -20.73 11.60
CA ARG A 44 -3.91 -20.01 11.80
C ARG A 44 -4.06 -18.55 11.35
N TYR A 45 -4.58 -17.70 12.23
CA TYR A 45 -4.89 -16.32 11.88
C TYR A 45 -3.72 -15.36 12.14
N THR A 46 -2.99 -15.60 13.23
CA THR A 46 -1.92 -14.74 13.75
C THR A 46 -0.53 -15.38 13.67
N GLN A 47 0.49 -14.59 13.99
CA GLN A 47 1.86 -15.07 14.17
C GLN A 47 1.95 -16.08 15.33
N SER A 48 1.30 -15.80 16.46
CA SER A 48 1.31 -16.68 17.64
C SER A 48 0.78 -18.08 17.30
N ASP A 49 -0.32 -18.14 16.55
CA ASP A 49 -0.93 -19.41 16.10
C ASP A 49 0.07 -20.25 15.28
N GLY A 50 0.95 -19.61 14.50
CA GLY A 50 1.97 -20.31 13.74
C GLY A 50 3.07 -20.94 14.60
N HIS A 51 3.43 -20.33 15.73
CA HIS A 51 4.38 -20.93 16.68
C HIS A 51 3.74 -22.10 17.43
N GLU A 52 2.45 -22.00 17.77
CA GLU A 52 1.69 -23.09 18.40
C GLU A 52 1.53 -24.29 17.46
N ASP A 53 1.16 -24.04 16.21
CA ASP A 53 1.08 -25.08 15.16
C ASP A 53 2.41 -25.79 14.95
N ALA A 54 3.53 -25.06 14.99
CA ALA A 54 4.86 -25.65 14.91
C ALA A 54 5.15 -26.55 16.11
N ALA A 55 4.86 -26.08 17.33
CA ALA A 55 5.06 -26.87 18.55
C ALA A 55 4.23 -28.17 18.54
N GLU A 56 2.96 -28.11 18.13
CA GLU A 56 2.09 -29.28 18.01
C GLU A 56 2.59 -30.25 16.93
N MET A 57 2.97 -29.73 15.76
CA MET A 57 3.54 -30.53 14.68
C MET A 57 4.82 -31.23 15.13
N PHE A 58 5.71 -30.51 15.83
CA PHE A 58 7.00 -31.05 16.25
C PHE A 58 6.80 -32.16 17.28
N ALA A 59 5.91 -31.96 18.26
CA ALA A 59 5.55 -32.97 19.25
C ALA A 59 4.94 -34.22 18.60
N THR A 60 4.05 -34.03 17.62
CA THR A 60 3.36 -35.12 16.93
C THR A 60 4.30 -35.95 16.04
N GLN A 61 5.26 -35.30 15.40
CA GLN A 61 6.16 -35.93 14.43
C GLN A 61 7.53 -36.31 15.01
N GLY A 62 7.78 -36.05 16.30
CA GLY A 62 9.06 -36.34 16.95
C GLY A 62 10.21 -35.46 16.43
N ILE A 63 9.90 -34.23 15.97
CA ILE A 63 10.89 -33.25 15.50
C ILE A 63 11.46 -32.51 16.71
N ALA A 64 12.77 -32.20 16.69
CA ALA A 64 13.42 -31.49 17.77
C ALA A 64 12.80 -30.08 17.95
N THR A 65 12.59 -29.66 19.20
CA THR A 65 11.97 -28.36 19.53
C THR A 65 12.79 -27.15 19.07
N GLY A 66 14.09 -27.34 18.78
CA GLY A 66 14.99 -26.32 18.24
C GLY A 66 15.05 -26.28 16.71
N THR A 67 14.26 -27.12 16.00
CA THR A 67 14.23 -27.13 14.54
C THR A 67 13.72 -25.80 14.00
N SER A 68 14.42 -25.24 13.01
CA SER A 68 14.03 -24.00 12.35
C SER A 68 12.84 -24.23 11.45
N PHE A 69 11.94 -23.25 11.35
CA PHE A 69 10.75 -23.39 10.53
C PHE A 69 10.27 -22.09 9.91
N ALA A 70 9.55 -22.21 8.79
CA ALA A 70 8.85 -21.10 8.14
C ALA A 70 7.36 -21.39 7.94
N TYR A 71 6.55 -20.33 7.91
CA TYR A 71 5.11 -20.38 7.70
C TYR A 71 4.58 -19.04 7.20
N TRP A 72 3.32 -19.01 6.77
CA TRP A 72 2.54 -17.77 6.75
C TRP A 72 1.19 -18.02 7.39
N HIS A 73 0.57 -16.97 7.92
CA HIS A 73 -0.74 -17.01 8.58
C HIS A 73 -1.81 -16.36 7.69
N TRP A 74 -3.08 -16.42 8.13
CA TRP A 74 -4.22 -15.98 7.33
C TRP A 74 -4.18 -14.49 6.99
N GLN A 75 -3.74 -13.60 7.88
CA GLN A 75 -3.58 -12.18 7.52
C GLN A 75 -2.57 -11.97 6.38
N SER A 76 -1.45 -12.70 6.37
CA SER A 76 -0.51 -12.67 5.24
C SER A 76 -1.10 -13.30 3.98
N HIS A 77 -2.12 -14.15 4.11
CA HIS A 77 -2.86 -14.74 3.00
C HIS A 77 -3.76 -13.72 2.28
N ASP A 78 -4.12 -12.61 2.93
CA ASP A 78 -4.90 -11.53 2.31
C ASP A 78 -4.12 -10.81 1.18
N ALA A 79 -2.83 -11.10 1.00
CA ALA A 79 -2.06 -10.68 -0.17
C ALA A 79 -2.56 -11.29 -1.49
N PHE A 80 -3.36 -12.37 -1.43
CA PHE A 80 -3.98 -13.00 -2.59
C PHE A 80 -5.42 -12.52 -2.77
N ASP A 81 -5.82 -12.30 -4.03
CA ASP A 81 -7.23 -12.10 -4.34
C ASP A 81 -8.02 -13.42 -4.36
N ARG A 82 -9.33 -13.31 -4.63
CA ARG A 82 -10.23 -14.48 -4.70
C ARG A 82 -9.89 -15.45 -5.83
N SER A 83 -9.19 -14.98 -6.86
CA SER A 83 -8.70 -15.79 -7.98
C SER A 83 -7.36 -16.46 -7.67
N GLY A 84 -6.76 -16.14 -6.52
CA GLY A 84 -5.46 -16.63 -6.07
C GLY A 84 -4.28 -15.93 -6.73
N ASP A 85 -4.48 -14.75 -7.32
CA ASP A 85 -3.39 -13.92 -7.84
C ASP A 85 -2.80 -13.08 -6.70
N LEU A 86 -1.47 -13.00 -6.66
CA LEU A 86 -0.74 -12.26 -5.63
C LEU A 86 -0.80 -10.77 -5.98
N GLN A 87 -1.57 -10.02 -5.19
CA GLN A 87 -1.82 -8.58 -5.35
C GLN A 87 -0.97 -7.75 -4.40
N GLY A 88 -0.48 -8.33 -3.31
CA GLY A 88 0.38 -7.68 -2.31
C GLY A 88 1.62 -8.51 -1.97
N VAL A 89 2.41 -8.02 -1.02
CA VAL A 89 3.56 -8.74 -0.48
C VAL A 89 3.08 -9.89 0.41
N LEU A 90 3.56 -11.11 0.16
CA LEU A 90 3.32 -12.25 1.05
C LEU A 90 4.38 -12.29 2.14
N TYR A 91 3.98 -12.08 3.39
CA TYR A 91 4.88 -12.18 4.54
C TYR A 91 5.02 -13.63 5.00
N LEU A 92 6.27 -14.12 5.01
CA LEU A 92 6.66 -15.43 5.50
C LEU A 92 7.35 -15.26 6.87
N HIS A 93 6.70 -15.80 7.89
CA HIS A 93 7.16 -15.78 9.28
C HIS A 93 7.95 -17.04 9.59
N TRP A 94 8.68 -17.01 10.68
CA TRP A 94 9.65 -18.06 10.99
C TRP A 94 9.90 -18.20 12.49
N GLY A 95 10.56 -19.31 12.86
CA GLY A 95 11.09 -19.55 14.19
C GLY A 95 12.36 -20.40 14.13
N GLY A 96 13.12 -20.42 15.23
CA GLY A 96 14.40 -21.11 15.31
C GLY A 96 15.58 -20.21 14.90
N ASP A 97 16.51 -20.75 14.11
CA ASP A 97 17.68 -20.02 13.61
C ASP A 97 17.39 -19.34 12.26
N HIS A 98 17.54 -18.00 12.23
CA HIS A 98 17.23 -17.19 11.06
C HIS A 98 18.07 -17.53 9.83
N ALA A 99 19.37 -17.81 10.01
CA ALA A 99 20.26 -18.11 8.89
C ALA A 99 19.84 -19.43 8.20
N THR A 100 19.51 -20.44 9.00
CA THR A 100 18.97 -21.72 8.55
C THR A 100 17.68 -21.52 7.76
N VAL A 101 16.75 -20.68 8.25
CA VAL A 101 15.50 -20.37 7.53
C VAL A 101 15.78 -19.64 6.22
N ALA A 102 16.68 -18.66 6.22
CA ALA A 102 17.04 -17.92 5.01
C ALA A 102 17.63 -18.86 3.95
N THR A 103 18.53 -19.77 4.33
CA THR A 103 19.07 -20.80 3.45
C THR A 103 17.98 -21.76 2.96
N GLY A 104 17.05 -22.14 3.85
CA GLY A 104 15.96 -23.07 3.53
C GLY A 104 14.91 -22.47 2.57
N LEU A 105 14.61 -21.18 2.68
CA LEU A 105 13.71 -20.48 1.76
C LEU A 105 14.38 -20.19 0.40
N GLY A 106 15.69 -19.95 0.39
CA GLY A 106 16.46 -19.61 -0.81
C GLY A 106 15.93 -18.35 -1.51
N GLU A 107 16.07 -18.31 -2.84
CA GLU A 107 15.66 -17.16 -3.67
C GLU A 107 14.14 -17.06 -3.86
N GLY A 108 13.41 -18.14 -3.57
CA GLY A 108 11.97 -18.27 -3.83
C GLY A 108 11.62 -18.99 -5.14
N PRO A 109 10.32 -19.11 -5.46
CA PRO A 109 9.87 -19.75 -6.69
C PRO A 109 10.19 -18.94 -7.95
N PRO A 110 10.35 -19.57 -9.13
CA PRO A 110 10.54 -18.84 -10.39
C PRO A 110 9.45 -17.79 -10.63
N GLY A 111 9.87 -16.57 -10.97
CA GLY A 111 8.98 -15.41 -11.16
C GLY A 111 8.66 -14.63 -9.88
N TYR A 112 9.21 -15.05 -8.74
CA TYR A 112 9.07 -14.38 -7.46
C TYR A 112 10.45 -14.18 -6.84
N ARG A 113 10.53 -13.28 -5.86
CA ARG A 113 11.74 -12.98 -5.11
C ARG A 113 11.40 -12.94 -3.64
N ILE A 114 12.29 -13.48 -2.82
CA ILE A 114 12.26 -13.33 -1.38
C ILE A 114 13.22 -12.22 -0.95
N VAL A 115 12.72 -11.26 -0.17
CA VAL A 115 13.51 -10.25 0.52
C VAL A 115 13.66 -10.65 1.99
N ASN A 116 14.91 -10.76 2.43
CA ASN A 116 15.24 -11.01 3.83
C ASN A 116 15.33 -9.67 4.59
N ASN A 117 14.41 -9.45 5.52
CA ASN A 117 14.37 -8.23 6.34
C ASN A 117 15.14 -8.37 7.67
N GLY A 118 16.00 -9.38 7.78
CA GLY A 118 16.80 -9.65 8.96
C GLY A 118 16.06 -10.39 10.09
N PRO A 119 16.78 -10.70 11.18
CA PRO A 119 16.30 -11.60 12.24
C PRO A 119 15.19 -11.02 13.13
N GLN A 120 14.73 -9.79 12.87
CA GLN A 120 13.61 -9.17 13.57
C GLN A 120 12.37 -9.03 12.68
N GLY A 121 12.48 -9.36 11.38
CA GLY A 121 11.43 -9.21 10.39
C GLY A 121 10.97 -10.53 9.81
N ALA A 122 9.79 -10.50 9.19
CA ALA A 122 9.35 -11.55 8.29
C ALA A 122 10.11 -11.46 6.95
N PHE A 123 10.27 -12.59 6.27
CA PHE A 123 10.67 -12.59 4.87
C PHE A 123 9.50 -12.11 4.01
N GLN A 124 9.79 -11.39 2.93
CA GLN A 124 8.78 -10.87 2.01
C GLN A 124 8.90 -11.57 0.66
N LEU A 125 7.86 -12.26 0.24
CA LEU A 125 7.76 -12.85 -1.10
C LEU A 125 6.89 -11.95 -1.98
N ASP A 126 7.43 -11.52 -3.11
CA ASP A 126 6.71 -10.72 -4.09
C ASP A 126 7.08 -11.15 -5.53
N LYS A 127 6.28 -10.75 -6.52
CA LYS A 127 6.56 -10.98 -7.94
C LYS A 127 7.82 -10.25 -8.37
N VAL A 128 8.59 -10.88 -9.26
CA VAL A 128 9.65 -10.19 -10.00
C VAL A 128 8.97 -9.43 -11.15
N THR A 129 9.17 -8.12 -11.19
CA THR A 129 8.59 -7.23 -12.19
C THR A 129 9.72 -6.64 -13.04
N ALA A 130 9.42 -6.39 -14.31
CA ALA A 130 10.37 -5.74 -15.21
C ALA A 130 10.23 -4.21 -15.11
N THR A 131 11.33 -3.50 -15.30
CA THR A 131 11.34 -2.05 -15.47
C THR A 131 12.09 -1.67 -16.72
N ASP A 132 11.76 -0.52 -17.29
CA ASP A 132 12.52 0.06 -18.39
C ASP A 132 13.86 0.65 -17.93
N ALA A 133 14.55 1.36 -18.84
CA ALA A 133 15.85 1.98 -18.57
C ALA A 133 15.79 3.10 -17.51
N ASP A 134 14.61 3.70 -17.33
CA ASP A 134 14.38 4.75 -16.32
C ASP A 134 13.89 4.15 -14.98
N GLY A 135 13.83 2.82 -14.88
CA GLY A 135 13.35 2.12 -13.69
C GLY A 135 11.83 2.18 -13.52
N LEU A 136 11.08 2.49 -14.58
CA LEU A 136 9.63 2.60 -14.56
C LEU A 136 8.98 1.26 -14.93
N PRO A 137 7.86 0.90 -14.28
CA PRO A 137 7.11 -0.30 -14.66
C PRO A 137 6.28 -0.07 -15.92
N ASP A 138 5.97 -1.16 -16.62
CA ASP A 138 4.87 -1.18 -17.58
C ASP A 138 3.57 -0.78 -16.85
N PRO A 139 2.80 0.22 -17.34
CA PRO A 139 1.55 0.64 -16.70
C PRO A 139 0.51 -0.48 -16.54
N GLU A 140 0.56 -1.51 -17.40
CA GLU A 140 -0.32 -2.68 -17.34
C GLU A 140 0.21 -3.76 -16.38
N ASP A 141 1.49 -3.69 -15.97
CA ASP A 141 2.04 -4.54 -14.91
C ASP A 141 1.60 -4.01 -13.53
N THR A 142 0.43 -4.44 -13.10
CA THR A 142 -0.16 -4.08 -11.79
C THR A 142 0.78 -4.31 -10.61
N ALA A 143 1.62 -5.37 -10.64
CA ALA A 143 2.58 -5.64 -9.57
C ALA A 143 3.75 -4.66 -9.64
N GLY A 144 4.26 -4.40 -10.85
CA GLY A 144 5.30 -3.40 -11.09
C GLY A 144 4.88 -2.01 -10.64
N VAL A 145 3.67 -1.60 -11.01
CA VAL A 145 3.07 -0.32 -10.58
C VAL A 145 2.96 -0.25 -9.06
N ARG A 146 2.44 -1.28 -8.39
CA ARG A 146 2.38 -1.29 -6.92
C ARG A 146 3.76 -1.17 -6.29
N GLN A 147 4.73 -1.95 -6.75
CA GLN A 147 6.10 -1.93 -6.19
C GLN A 147 6.76 -0.56 -6.41
N PHE A 148 6.59 0.03 -7.59
CA PHE A 148 7.07 1.37 -7.90
C PHE A 148 6.44 2.43 -6.98
N LEU A 149 5.11 2.45 -6.86
CA LEU A 149 4.40 3.41 -6.01
C LEU A 149 4.81 3.25 -4.53
N SER A 150 4.93 2.02 -4.03
CA SER A 150 5.39 1.76 -2.67
C SER A 150 6.82 2.27 -2.44
N ARG A 151 7.71 2.17 -3.44
CA ARG A 151 9.08 2.67 -3.32
C ARG A 151 9.11 4.19 -3.22
N ILE A 152 8.41 4.90 -4.09
CA ILE A 152 8.44 6.37 -4.11
C ILE A 152 7.63 6.99 -2.96
N ASP A 153 6.77 6.19 -2.32
CA ASP A 153 5.98 6.59 -1.15
C ASP A 153 6.65 6.24 0.19
N GLU A 154 7.82 5.58 0.18
CA GLU A 154 8.59 5.37 1.40
C GLU A 154 9.24 6.70 1.83
N PRO A 155 8.96 7.22 3.03
CA PRO A 155 9.56 8.45 3.48
C PRO A 155 11.06 8.29 3.75
N ARG A 156 11.88 9.24 3.29
CA ARG A 156 13.30 9.32 3.70
C ARG A 156 13.41 9.57 5.20
N ARG A 157 12.48 10.35 5.76
CA ARG A 157 12.46 10.67 7.19
C ARG A 157 11.03 10.88 7.68
N ARG A 158 10.70 10.24 8.81
CA ARG A 158 9.45 10.47 9.52
C ARG A 158 9.73 10.92 10.95
N THR A 159 9.19 12.07 11.32
CA THR A 159 9.19 12.58 12.69
C THR A 159 7.75 12.78 13.16
N ALA A 160 7.55 13.07 14.45
CA ALA A 160 6.25 13.46 14.96
C ALA A 160 5.70 14.75 14.28
N ARG A 161 6.57 15.56 13.66
CA ARG A 161 6.22 16.87 13.10
C ARG A 161 6.25 16.94 11.58
N SER A 162 6.97 16.06 10.90
CA SER A 162 7.15 16.11 9.45
C SER A 162 7.41 14.74 8.87
N THR A 163 6.97 14.56 7.62
CA THR A 163 7.34 13.45 6.76
C THR A 163 8.06 14.05 5.56
N GLU A 164 9.29 13.60 5.30
CA GLU A 164 10.12 14.06 4.19
C GLU A 164 10.27 12.91 3.19
N TYR A 165 10.07 13.22 1.92
CA TYR A 165 10.20 12.28 0.80
C TYR A 165 11.38 12.68 -0.08
N ASP A 166 12.01 11.72 -0.73
CA ASP A 166 13.01 12.01 -1.77
C ASP A 166 12.35 12.65 -2.99
N PRO A 167 13.00 13.57 -3.71
CA PRO A 167 12.44 14.13 -4.94
C PRO A 167 12.19 13.03 -5.98
N LEU A 168 11.19 13.22 -6.85
CA LEU A 168 10.98 12.33 -7.99
C LEU A 168 12.02 12.63 -9.06
N ALA A 169 12.49 11.58 -9.74
CA ALA A 169 13.21 11.76 -10.99
C ALA A 169 12.24 12.31 -12.06
N PRO A 170 12.73 13.08 -13.06
CA PRO A 170 11.84 13.67 -14.09
C PRO A 170 11.00 12.64 -14.86
N ALA A 171 11.52 11.43 -15.06
CA ALA A 171 10.79 10.35 -15.71
C ALA A 171 9.66 9.80 -14.82
N GLU A 172 9.90 9.67 -13.51
CA GLU A 172 8.91 9.22 -12.51
C GLU A 172 7.76 10.22 -12.39
N GLU A 173 8.08 11.52 -12.29
CA GLU A 173 7.08 12.59 -12.22
C GLU A 173 6.22 12.62 -13.48
N ARG A 174 6.85 12.60 -14.67
CA ARG A 174 6.12 12.52 -15.95
C ARG A 174 5.22 11.29 -16.02
N TRP A 175 5.74 10.13 -15.62
CA TRP A 175 4.98 8.88 -15.63
C TRP A 175 3.72 8.97 -14.76
N LEU A 176 3.79 9.65 -13.59
CA LEU A 176 2.63 9.89 -12.73
C LEU A 176 1.62 10.85 -13.38
N HIS A 177 2.08 11.96 -13.96
CA HIS A 177 1.23 12.92 -14.67
C HIS A 177 0.53 12.29 -15.88
N ASP A 178 1.22 11.42 -16.62
CA ASP A 178 0.65 10.68 -17.75
C ASP A 178 -0.49 9.74 -17.33
N ARG A 179 -0.57 9.36 -16.05
CA ARG A 179 -1.73 8.61 -15.51
C ARG A 179 -2.90 9.50 -15.10
N LEU A 180 -2.70 10.81 -15.00
CA LEU A 180 -3.72 11.82 -14.68
C LEU A 180 -4.12 12.68 -15.90
N SER A 181 -3.48 12.48 -17.06
CA SER A 181 -3.71 13.25 -18.29
C SER A 181 -4.92 12.78 -19.11
N GLY A 182 -5.53 11.65 -18.77
CA GLY A 182 -6.72 11.09 -19.41
C GLY A 182 -8.04 11.38 -18.68
N PRO A 183 -9.14 10.69 -19.08
CA PRO A 183 -10.38 10.68 -18.32
C PRO A 183 -10.12 10.29 -16.86
N VAL A 184 -10.70 11.03 -15.92
CA VAL A 184 -10.47 10.81 -14.49
C VAL A 184 -11.24 9.57 -14.04
N ASP A 185 -10.52 8.47 -13.82
CA ASP A 185 -10.96 7.36 -12.99
C ASP A 185 -10.47 7.65 -11.55
N LEU A 186 -11.41 7.98 -10.65
CA LEU A 186 -11.07 8.35 -9.27
C LEU A 186 -10.47 7.18 -8.46
N ASP A 187 -10.86 5.95 -8.75
CA ASP A 187 -10.37 4.76 -8.04
C ASP A 187 -8.93 4.45 -8.48
N ALA A 188 -8.61 4.70 -9.75
CA ALA A 188 -7.23 4.64 -10.22
C ALA A 188 -6.41 5.86 -9.79
N ALA A 189 -6.97 7.07 -9.84
CA ALA A 189 -6.24 8.32 -9.63
C ALA A 189 -5.69 8.46 -8.20
N VAL A 190 -6.40 7.92 -7.19
CA VAL A 190 -5.98 8.06 -5.78
C VAL A 190 -4.53 7.59 -5.56
N ARG A 191 -4.11 6.51 -6.23
CA ARG A 191 -2.76 5.94 -6.06
C ARG A 191 -1.64 6.79 -6.68
N PHE A 192 -1.98 7.69 -7.60
CA PHE A 192 -1.02 8.57 -8.29
C PHE A 192 -0.99 9.98 -7.69
N THR A 193 -2.12 10.44 -7.13
CA THR A 193 -2.21 11.78 -6.53
C THR A 193 -1.39 11.94 -5.26
N ALA A 194 -1.30 10.91 -4.41
CA ALA A 194 -0.57 11.00 -3.15
C ALA A 194 0.94 11.18 -3.34
N PRO A 195 1.66 10.38 -4.16
CA PRO A 195 3.08 10.58 -4.41
C PRO A 195 3.43 11.96 -5.01
N LEU A 196 2.55 12.50 -5.87
CA LEU A 196 2.69 13.85 -6.43
C LEU A 196 2.48 14.92 -5.35
N GLU A 197 1.43 14.84 -4.54
CA GLU A 197 1.16 15.88 -3.52
C GLU A 197 2.11 15.81 -2.32
N HIS A 198 2.66 14.65 -1.99
CA HIS A 198 3.79 14.54 -1.04
C HIS A 198 4.96 15.45 -1.42
N ARG A 199 5.05 15.83 -2.69
CA ARG A 199 6.07 16.73 -3.28
C ARG A 199 5.48 18.02 -3.85
N GLN A 200 4.20 18.30 -3.57
CA GLN A 200 3.48 19.48 -4.07
C GLN A 200 3.46 19.60 -5.60
N ALA A 201 3.55 18.47 -6.31
CA ALA A 201 3.69 18.42 -7.76
C ALA A 201 2.35 18.35 -8.52
N LEU A 202 1.21 18.17 -7.84
CA LEU A 202 -0.09 18.25 -8.52
C LEU A 202 -0.27 19.62 -9.17
N THR A 203 -0.60 19.61 -10.46
CA THR A 203 -0.82 20.83 -11.25
C THR A 203 -2.22 21.42 -11.01
N PRO A 204 -2.43 22.73 -11.24
CA PRO A 204 -3.75 23.34 -11.12
C PRO A 204 -4.81 22.68 -12.01
N ASP A 205 -4.45 22.33 -13.25
CA ASP A 205 -5.38 21.71 -14.19
C ASP A 205 -5.78 20.30 -13.75
N GLU A 206 -4.84 19.48 -13.27
CA GLU A 206 -5.14 18.16 -12.71
C GLU A 206 -6.02 18.28 -11.46
N THR A 207 -5.68 19.24 -10.59
CA THR A 207 -6.41 19.47 -9.33
C THR A 207 -7.85 19.89 -9.61
N ALA A 208 -8.08 20.76 -10.60
CA ALA A 208 -9.42 21.17 -11.02
C ALA A 208 -10.23 20.02 -11.64
N ARG A 209 -9.61 19.19 -12.50
CA ARG A 209 -10.28 18.00 -13.07
C ARG A 209 -10.64 16.98 -12.00
N LEU A 210 -9.72 16.69 -11.08
CA LEU A 210 -9.94 15.79 -9.95
C LEU A 210 -11.07 16.31 -9.04
N LEU A 211 -11.07 17.61 -8.73
CA LEU A 211 -12.13 18.23 -7.94
C LEU A 211 -13.49 18.09 -8.62
N SER A 212 -13.58 18.36 -9.93
CA SER A 212 -14.83 18.23 -10.67
C SER A 212 -15.38 16.81 -10.61
N ALA A 213 -14.55 15.81 -10.95
CA ALA A 213 -14.95 14.40 -10.92
C ALA A 213 -15.32 13.93 -9.51
N TRP A 214 -14.56 14.36 -8.50
CA TRP A 214 -14.79 14.02 -7.10
C TRP A 214 -16.12 14.57 -6.59
N ARG A 215 -16.42 15.86 -6.82
CA ARG A 215 -17.70 16.46 -6.41
C ARG A 215 -18.88 15.82 -7.14
N GLU A 216 -18.74 15.49 -8.42
CA GLU A 216 -19.79 14.80 -9.18
C GLU A 216 -20.07 13.40 -8.63
N THR A 217 -19.03 12.60 -8.41
CA THR A 217 -19.17 11.19 -8.01
C THR A 217 -19.57 11.04 -6.54
N TYR A 218 -19.07 11.92 -5.67
CA TYR A 218 -19.18 11.81 -4.21
C TYR A 218 -19.97 12.97 -3.57
N ALA A 219 -20.86 13.63 -4.31
CA ALA A 219 -21.71 14.71 -3.80
C ALA A 219 -22.38 14.35 -2.46
N GLY A 220 -22.21 15.18 -1.44
CA GLY A 220 -22.75 14.97 -0.09
C GLY A 220 -22.04 13.89 0.74
N ARG A 221 -20.98 13.27 0.21
CA ARG A 221 -20.18 12.23 0.87
C ARG A 221 -18.70 12.32 0.48
N LEU A 222 -18.17 13.55 0.41
CA LEU A 222 -16.82 13.84 -0.10
C LEU A 222 -15.72 13.02 0.59
N THR A 223 -15.88 12.70 1.88
CA THR A 223 -14.91 11.91 2.66
C THR A 223 -14.81 10.44 2.23
N ALA A 224 -15.78 9.93 1.47
CA ALA A 224 -15.82 8.54 1.03
C ALA A 224 -14.73 8.21 -0.03
N TRP A 225 -14.20 9.21 -0.73
CA TRP A 225 -13.08 9.02 -1.66
C TRP A 225 -11.75 9.40 -1.03
N PRO A 226 -10.85 8.46 -0.70
CA PRO A 226 -9.64 8.76 0.07
C PRO A 226 -8.68 9.76 -0.59
N GLY A 227 -8.77 9.98 -1.91
CA GLY A 227 -7.95 10.94 -2.64
C GLY A 227 -8.18 12.41 -2.25
N TRP A 228 -9.25 12.72 -1.51
CA TRP A 228 -9.46 14.07 -0.97
C TRP A 228 -8.29 14.55 -0.10
N ARG A 229 -7.56 13.62 0.53
CA ARG A 229 -6.38 13.92 1.36
C ARG A 229 -5.21 14.49 0.56
N SER A 230 -5.18 14.25 -0.75
CA SER A 230 -4.20 14.84 -1.67
C SER A 230 -4.77 16.07 -2.36
N VAL A 231 -6.05 16.04 -2.75
CA VAL A 231 -6.67 17.13 -3.52
C VAL A 231 -6.90 18.38 -2.67
N LEU A 232 -7.35 18.27 -1.42
CA LEU A 232 -7.60 19.46 -0.59
C LEU A 232 -6.31 20.25 -0.29
N PRO A 233 -5.19 19.63 0.14
CA PRO A 233 -3.92 20.36 0.29
C PRO A 233 -3.48 21.07 -1.01
N ALA A 234 -3.61 20.39 -2.16
CA ALA A 234 -3.28 20.99 -3.46
C ALA A 234 -4.16 22.22 -3.75
N LEU A 235 -5.48 22.14 -3.52
CA LEU A 235 -6.40 23.26 -3.69
C LEU A 235 -6.03 24.45 -2.80
N LEU A 236 -5.69 24.21 -1.53
CA LEU A 236 -5.29 25.27 -0.59
C LEU A 236 -3.98 25.94 -1.03
N ARG A 237 -2.95 25.14 -1.36
CA ARG A 237 -1.64 25.59 -1.83
C ARG A 237 -1.72 26.40 -3.13
N GLN A 238 -2.62 26.01 -4.04
CA GLN A 238 -2.85 26.68 -5.32
C GLN A 238 -3.83 27.86 -5.21
N GLU A 239 -4.32 28.17 -4.00
CA GLU A 239 -5.33 29.21 -3.75
C GLU A 239 -6.59 29.04 -4.62
N HIS A 240 -6.98 27.79 -4.90
CA HIS A 240 -8.11 27.51 -5.77
C HIS A 240 -9.41 28.05 -5.13
N PRO A 241 -10.29 28.76 -5.87
CA PRO A 241 -11.46 29.43 -5.31
C PRO A 241 -12.38 28.52 -4.48
N ALA A 242 -12.52 27.25 -4.91
CA ALA A 242 -13.36 26.26 -4.24
C ALA A 242 -12.73 25.63 -2.98
N ALA A 243 -11.45 25.88 -2.66
CA ALA A 243 -10.74 25.19 -1.57
C ALA A 243 -11.47 25.30 -0.22
N TRP A 244 -12.01 26.48 0.07
CA TRP A 244 -12.69 26.75 1.33
C TRP A 244 -14.11 26.19 1.40
N GLU A 245 -14.81 26.09 0.26
CA GLU A 245 -16.10 25.40 0.19
C GLU A 245 -15.92 23.91 0.46
N VAL A 246 -14.91 23.31 -0.17
CA VAL A 246 -14.57 21.89 0.01
C VAL A 246 -14.15 21.62 1.46
N ALA A 247 -13.30 22.49 2.05
CA ALA A 247 -12.91 22.35 3.45
C ALA A 247 -14.12 22.45 4.40
N ALA A 248 -15.09 23.32 4.12
CA ALA A 248 -16.31 23.44 4.90
C ALA A 248 -17.21 22.18 4.77
N GLU A 249 -17.34 21.63 3.55
CA GLU A 249 -18.12 20.42 3.28
C GLU A 249 -17.50 19.16 3.92
N LEU A 250 -16.17 19.09 3.99
CA LEU A 250 -15.45 18.04 4.71
C LEU A 250 -15.53 18.20 6.24
N GLY A 251 -15.74 19.41 6.74
CA GLY A 251 -15.76 19.69 8.18
C GLY A 251 -14.42 19.35 8.85
N ALA A 252 -14.48 18.80 10.06
CA ALA A 252 -13.29 18.53 10.87
C ALA A 252 -12.26 17.57 10.22
N ASP A 253 -12.69 16.72 9.27
CA ASP A 253 -11.77 15.90 8.49
C ASP A 253 -10.71 16.74 7.73
N ALA A 254 -11.05 17.98 7.36
CA ALA A 254 -10.12 18.91 6.70
C ALA A 254 -9.02 19.46 7.64
N ALA A 255 -9.08 19.21 8.96
CA ALA A 255 -8.16 19.81 9.94
C ALA A 255 -6.68 19.58 9.62
N TYR A 256 -6.32 18.38 9.14
CA TYR A 256 -4.95 18.08 8.73
C TYR A 256 -4.46 19.01 7.60
N ALA A 257 -5.29 19.21 6.57
CA ALA A 257 -4.93 20.04 5.41
C ALA A 257 -4.86 21.52 5.80
N LEU A 258 -5.79 22.01 6.63
CA LEU A 258 -5.76 23.38 7.15
C LEU A 258 -4.53 23.65 8.02
N ALA A 259 -4.11 22.66 8.83
CA ALA A 259 -2.90 22.78 9.65
C ALA A 259 -1.62 22.78 8.81
N ALA A 260 -1.62 22.09 7.67
CA ALA A 260 -0.50 22.10 6.72
C ALA A 260 -0.42 23.41 5.90
N HIS A 261 -1.51 24.20 5.85
CA HIS A 261 -1.58 25.48 5.16
C HIS A 261 -2.02 26.61 6.12
N PRO A 262 -1.18 27.01 7.09
CA PRO A 262 -1.53 27.97 8.12
C PRO A 262 -1.81 29.34 7.53
N SER A 263 -3.00 29.87 7.80
CA SER A 263 -3.45 31.22 7.45
C SER A 263 -4.40 31.72 8.55
N PRO A 264 -4.69 33.03 8.64
CA PRO A 264 -5.67 33.53 9.60
C PRO A 264 -7.02 32.79 9.52
N ARG A 265 -7.47 32.48 8.30
CA ARG A 265 -8.70 31.74 8.04
C ARG A 265 -8.59 30.26 8.46
N SER A 266 -7.46 29.61 8.18
CA SER A 266 -7.20 28.23 8.62
C SER A 266 -7.24 28.13 10.15
N LEU A 267 -6.59 29.08 10.84
CA LEU A 267 -6.52 29.12 12.30
C LEU A 267 -7.88 29.39 12.95
N GLU A 268 -8.67 30.29 12.39
CA GLU A 268 -10.03 30.56 12.85
C GLU A 268 -10.93 29.33 12.72
N GLN A 269 -10.88 28.65 11.57
CA GLN A 269 -11.66 27.44 11.33
C GLN A 269 -11.24 26.28 12.23
N LEU A 270 -9.92 26.05 12.36
CA LEU A 270 -9.38 25.05 13.29
C LEU A 270 -9.77 25.33 14.73
N ARG A 271 -9.74 26.60 15.16
CA ARG A 271 -10.19 27.00 16.49
C ARG A 271 -11.67 26.70 16.69
N ALA A 272 -12.51 27.03 15.70
CA ALA A 272 -13.95 26.79 15.78
C ALA A 272 -14.27 25.29 15.98
N TRP A 273 -13.61 24.39 15.24
CA TRP A 273 -13.78 22.94 15.40
C TRP A 273 -13.10 22.38 16.65
N ALA A 274 -11.97 22.94 17.07
CA ALA A 274 -11.34 22.55 18.33
C ALA A 274 -12.27 22.84 19.53
N LEU A 275 -13.00 23.96 19.49
CA LEU A 275 -13.98 24.32 20.51
C LEU A 275 -15.21 23.41 20.54
N THR A 276 -15.51 22.67 19.47
CA THR A 276 -16.55 21.63 19.47
C THR A 276 -16.05 20.28 20.01
N GLY A 277 -14.79 20.20 20.43
CA GLY A 277 -14.18 18.99 20.99
C GLY A 277 -13.58 18.04 19.95
N ASP A 278 -13.38 18.49 18.71
CA ASP A 278 -12.75 17.65 17.69
C ASP A 278 -11.23 17.50 17.93
N GLU A 279 -10.78 16.27 18.18
CA GLU A 279 -9.36 16.00 18.49
C GLU A 279 -8.42 16.32 17.33
N GLY A 280 -8.87 16.11 16.08
CA GLY A 280 -8.09 16.40 14.88
C GLY A 280 -7.84 17.90 14.74
N ALA A 281 -8.87 18.71 14.95
CA ALA A 281 -8.81 20.17 14.95
C ALA A 281 -7.97 20.72 16.11
N VAL A 282 -8.06 20.13 17.32
CA VAL A 282 -7.20 20.51 18.46
C VAL A 282 -5.73 20.31 18.10
N ARG A 283 -5.37 19.11 17.61
CA ARG A 283 -3.99 18.82 17.19
C ARG A 283 -3.55 19.71 16.03
N GLY A 284 -4.43 19.96 15.06
CA GLY A 284 -4.17 20.83 13.93
C GLY A 284 -3.90 22.27 14.35
N TRP A 285 -4.71 22.81 15.27
CA TRP A 285 -4.56 24.16 15.81
C TRP A 285 -3.22 24.33 16.54
N PHE A 286 -2.85 23.39 17.42
CA PHE A 286 -1.55 23.41 18.11
C PHE A 286 -0.35 23.27 17.17
N ARG A 287 -0.51 22.62 16.01
CA ARG A 287 0.57 22.46 15.01
C ARG A 287 0.75 23.71 14.16
N ALA A 288 -0.34 24.44 13.92
CA ALA A 288 -0.38 25.62 13.08
C ALA A 288 -0.08 26.94 13.84
N HIS A 289 -0.05 26.89 15.18
CA HIS A 289 0.27 27.99 16.08
C HIS A 289 1.69 27.87 16.62
#